data_AF-A0A3D8IL70-F1
#
_entry.id   AF-A0A3D8IL70-F1
#
_cell.length_a   1.000
_cell.length_b   1.000
_cell.length_c   1.000
_cell.angle_alpha   90.00
_cell.angle_beta   90.00
_cell.angle_gamma   90.00
#
_symmetry.space_group_name_H-M   'P 1'
#
loop_
_entity.id
_entity.type
_entity.pdbx_description
1 polymer ?
#
loop_
_entity_poly.entity_id
_entity_poly.type
_entity_poly.pdbx_seq_one_letter_code
_entity_poly.pdbx_strand_id
1 'polypeptide(L)'
;MNNTMQILHNSQTSSLVESPVAILSQSSSKELKMSKKITQFLFLIGFIVFLYFLQFQSMQGAVWTKDDQIELEKRVQANQGQMLELTKELTKAQNEAQLELEKAKAKIKREAESPLMNSTQKDFTSSLVVSKKPHAGSTNKGKGNATIKRTTNTQVMPSYTLKNEKGENLTPDEIQLLMNAYKTQNLKSIQQNFFEYDYEPTQNTMNVLEKKDSTIRIRTRYAMTTTILMESPIEYYVLGDSVGFEVTELPNNPMALTIRPNLVGIDTNLTIFTRDKRLYSFYIFSTDYKSKKAPQLVVNVKIPYTKEEIQKMAEERAIADKLDRETYLTLGSGINKIKIKRDDIDTRYIQKAKKKNKFLMAEEVFSDKQFTYFKYDKEKMPEMPAVWVVVDKKDSPITSRIIENYLVAETTADKFSIRIGDSYVCISRKK
;
A
#
# COMPACT_ATOMS: atom_id res chain seq x y z
N MET A 1 -38.54 103.83 38.63
CA MET A 1 -39.22 103.48 37.37
C MET A 1 -39.18 101.96 37.25
N ASN A 2 -40.04 101.32 38.04
CA ASN A 2 -41.22 100.52 37.64
C ASN A 2 -40.81 99.05 37.38
N ASN A 3 -41.00 98.18 38.38
CA ASN A 3 -42.22 97.37 38.59
C ASN A 3 -42.21 96.17 37.61
N THR A 4 -42.43 94.90 37.95
CA THR A 4 -43.14 94.26 39.08
C THR A 4 -42.96 92.72 38.96
N MET A 5 -43.12 92.02 40.09
CA MET A 5 -43.83 90.73 40.30
C MET A 5 -43.49 89.49 39.44
N GLN A 6 -43.04 88.39 40.07
CA GLN A 6 -43.83 87.31 40.72
C GLN A 6 -44.60 86.45 39.68
N ILE A 7 -44.67 85.11 39.71
CA ILE A 7 -45.17 84.23 40.78
C ILE A 7 -44.71 82.78 40.51
N LEU A 8 -44.34 82.09 41.61
CA LEU A 8 -44.54 80.69 42.07
C LEU A 8 -45.25 79.66 41.12
N HIS A 9 -45.13 78.33 41.19
CA HIS A 9 -44.66 77.33 42.18
C HIS A 9 -44.65 75.94 41.47
N ASN A 10 -43.83 75.00 41.96
CA ASN A 10 -44.03 73.52 42.04
C ASN A 10 -44.39 72.71 40.78
N SER A 11 -43.96 71.46 40.55
CA SER A 11 -43.23 70.44 41.32
C SER A 11 -43.08 69.20 40.41
N GLN A 12 -41.97 68.44 40.55
CA GLN A 12 -41.82 67.00 40.19
C GLN A 12 -41.94 66.64 38.68
N THR A 13 -41.16 65.78 38.00
CA THR A 13 -40.21 64.70 38.31
C THR A 13 -39.54 64.27 36.97
N SER A 14 -38.45 63.50 37.08
CA SER A 14 -37.83 62.58 36.08
C SER A 14 -36.78 63.06 35.05
N SER A 15 -35.52 62.78 35.42
CA SER A 15 -34.44 62.10 34.65
C SER A 15 -33.99 62.63 33.27
N LEU A 16 -32.93 63.44 33.36
CA LEU A 16 -31.66 63.48 32.59
C LEU A 16 -31.52 62.68 31.29
N VAL A 17 -31.26 63.42 30.20
CA VAL A 17 -30.56 62.99 28.97
C VAL A 17 -29.32 63.89 28.79
N GLU A 18 -28.16 63.27 28.58
CA GLU A 18 -26.82 63.87 28.42
C GLU A 18 -26.61 64.54 27.05
N SER A 19 -25.65 65.48 26.99
CA SER A 19 -25.21 66.20 25.78
C SER A 19 -23.74 65.86 25.41
N PRO A 20 -23.31 65.97 24.12
CA PRO A 20 -22.10 65.32 23.61
C PRO A 20 -20.94 66.29 23.36
N VAL A 21 -19.77 66.05 23.97
CA VAL A 21 -18.52 66.77 23.64
C VAL A 21 -17.30 65.83 23.43
N ALA A 22 -17.43 64.51 23.54
CA ALA A 22 -16.27 63.61 23.62
C ALA A 22 -15.84 62.87 22.33
N ILE A 23 -16.34 63.22 21.14
CA ILE A 23 -16.16 62.37 19.92
C ILE A 23 -15.03 62.82 18.99
N LEU A 24 -14.53 64.06 19.08
CA LEU A 24 -13.59 64.59 18.07
C LEU A 24 -12.09 64.32 18.32
N SER A 25 -11.65 63.82 19.48
CA SER A 25 -10.21 63.58 19.75
C SER A 25 -9.74 62.13 19.54
N GLN A 26 -10.64 61.14 19.56
CA GLN A 26 -10.26 59.71 19.45
C GLN A 26 -10.14 59.19 18.01
N SER A 27 -10.76 59.86 17.03
CA SER A 27 -10.73 59.44 15.62
C SER A 27 -9.33 59.62 14.98
N SER A 28 -8.67 60.76 15.22
CA SER A 28 -7.39 61.09 14.57
C SER A 28 -6.22 60.17 14.98
N SER A 29 -6.20 59.66 16.22
CA SER A 29 -5.13 58.78 16.70
C SER A 29 -5.22 57.34 16.18
N LYS A 30 -6.43 56.85 15.86
CA LYS A 30 -6.66 55.51 15.30
C LYS A 30 -6.32 55.45 13.82
N GLU A 31 -6.64 56.50 13.06
CA GLU A 31 -6.28 56.57 11.64
C GLU A 31 -4.76 56.64 11.42
N LEU A 32 -4.05 57.40 12.25
CA LEU A 32 -2.58 57.52 12.16
C LEU A 32 -1.86 56.19 12.49
N LYS A 33 -2.40 55.39 13.42
CA LYS A 33 -1.88 54.05 13.75
C LYS A 33 -2.22 53.01 12.69
N MET A 34 -3.37 53.13 12.02
CA MET A 34 -3.78 52.23 10.93
C MET A 34 -2.92 52.48 9.69
N SER A 35 -2.66 53.75 9.36
CA SER A 35 -1.78 54.16 8.25
C SER A 35 -0.37 53.59 8.40
N LYS A 36 0.26 53.72 9.58
CA LYS A 36 1.61 53.17 9.84
C LYS A 36 1.69 51.65 9.71
N LYS A 37 0.64 50.91 10.10
CA LYS A 37 0.59 49.45 9.93
C LYS A 37 0.48 49.04 8.47
N ILE A 38 -0.29 49.80 7.67
CA ILE A 38 -0.40 49.56 6.22
C ILE A 38 0.93 49.85 5.53
N THR A 39 1.65 50.92 5.92
CA THR A 39 2.98 51.21 5.35
C THR A 39 4.01 50.14 5.70
N GLN A 40 4.00 49.63 6.95
CA GLN A 40 4.87 48.51 7.35
C GLN A 40 4.53 47.21 6.60
N PHE A 41 3.25 46.94 6.36
CA PHE A 41 2.81 45.76 5.63
C PHE A 41 3.22 45.81 4.14
N LEU A 42 3.12 46.99 3.52
CA LEU A 42 3.59 47.20 2.14
C LEU A 42 5.11 47.07 2.02
N PHE A 43 5.88 47.54 3.02
CA PHE A 43 7.33 47.32 3.09
C PHE A 43 7.69 45.83 3.22
N LEU A 44 6.93 45.08 4.02
CA LEU A 44 7.15 43.64 4.19
C LEU A 44 6.90 42.87 2.88
N ILE A 45 5.84 43.22 2.15
CA ILE A 45 5.54 42.62 0.84
C ILE A 45 6.64 42.97 -0.16
N GLY A 46 7.09 44.22 -0.21
CA GLY A 46 8.20 44.65 -1.07
C GLY A 46 9.50 43.90 -0.77
N PHE A 47 9.79 43.66 0.51
CA PHE A 47 10.97 42.89 0.93
C PHE A 47 10.89 41.41 0.54
N ILE A 48 9.71 40.80 0.62
CA ILE A 48 9.49 39.41 0.19
C ILE A 48 9.66 39.28 -1.34
N VAL A 49 9.14 40.23 -2.11
CA VAL A 49 9.33 40.26 -3.58
C VAL A 49 10.79 40.46 -3.94
N PHE A 50 11.52 41.30 -3.21
CA PHE A 50 12.94 41.52 -3.39
C PHE A 50 13.78 40.27 -3.07
N LEU A 51 13.45 39.56 -1.99
CA LEU A 51 14.08 38.26 -1.67
C LEU A 51 13.79 37.21 -2.74
N TYR A 52 12.56 37.16 -3.27
CA TYR A 52 12.22 36.28 -4.39
C TYR A 52 13.02 36.63 -5.66
N PHE A 53 13.25 37.92 -5.92
CA PHE A 53 14.05 38.38 -7.06
C PHE A 53 15.54 38.02 -6.90
N LEU A 54 16.10 38.15 -5.70
CA LEU A 54 17.46 37.70 -5.37
C LEU A 54 17.61 36.18 -5.52
N GLN A 55 16.60 35.43 -5.07
CA GLN A 55 16.59 33.97 -5.21
C GLN A 55 16.45 33.56 -6.69
N PHE A 56 15.66 34.29 -7.48
CA PHE A 56 15.53 34.10 -8.93
C PHE A 56 16.83 34.42 -9.69
N GLN A 57 17.55 35.48 -9.33
CA GLN A 57 18.86 35.80 -9.89
C GLN A 57 19.93 34.76 -9.52
N SER A 58 19.90 34.24 -8.28
CA SER A 58 20.83 33.18 -7.85
C SER A 58 20.60 31.85 -8.58
N MET A 59 19.37 31.59 -9.05
CA MET A 59 19.06 30.38 -9.84
C MET A 59 19.44 30.49 -11.32
N GLN A 60 19.67 31.69 -11.86
CA GLN A 60 20.16 31.86 -13.25
C GLN A 60 21.69 31.80 -13.36
N GLY A 61 22.42 31.62 -12.24
CA GLY A 61 23.88 31.50 -12.22
C GLY A 61 24.46 30.12 -12.55
N ALA A 62 23.62 29.12 -12.87
CA ALA A 62 24.05 27.77 -13.23
C ALA A 62 23.63 27.42 -14.68
N VAL A 63 23.99 28.28 -15.63
CA VAL A 63 23.82 28.01 -17.06
C VAL A 63 25.08 27.32 -17.56
N TRP A 64 24.92 26.09 -18.05
CA TRP A 64 25.93 25.29 -18.75
C TRP A 64 26.72 26.15 -19.73
N THR A 65 28.04 26.21 -19.58
CA THR A 65 28.89 26.90 -20.55
C THR A 65 29.09 26.03 -21.79
N LYS A 66 29.41 26.64 -22.93
CA LYS A 66 29.68 25.89 -24.18
C LYS A 66 30.85 24.90 -24.02
N ASP A 67 31.79 25.20 -23.13
CA ASP A 67 32.92 24.33 -22.84
C ASP A 67 32.48 23.07 -22.07
N ASP A 68 31.49 23.18 -21.18
CA ASP A 68 30.89 22.03 -20.48
C ASP A 68 30.16 21.09 -21.46
N GLN A 69 29.53 21.62 -22.50
CA GLN A 69 28.88 20.82 -23.54
C GLN A 69 29.91 20.06 -24.40
N ILE A 70 31.01 20.72 -24.78
CA ILE A 70 32.09 20.09 -25.56
C ILE A 70 32.79 19.00 -24.74
N GLU A 71 33.01 19.23 -23.43
CA GLU A 71 33.61 18.22 -22.57
C GLU A 71 32.67 17.02 -22.35
N LEU A 72 31.36 17.25 -22.25
CA LEU A 72 30.38 16.18 -22.19
C LEU A 72 30.36 15.34 -23.47
N GLU A 73 30.37 15.97 -24.65
CA GLU A 73 30.44 15.26 -25.94
C GLU A 73 31.72 14.45 -26.08
N LYS A 74 32.85 15.00 -25.63
CA LYS A 74 34.15 14.31 -25.64
C LYS A 74 34.15 13.09 -24.71
N ARG A 75 33.52 13.19 -23.53
CA ARG A 75 33.34 12.07 -22.59
C ARG A 75 32.37 11.02 -23.12
N VAL A 76 31.31 11.43 -23.82
CA VAL A 76 30.35 10.51 -24.46
C VAL A 76 31.03 9.74 -25.59
N GLN A 77 31.82 10.40 -26.44
CA GLN A 77 32.58 9.74 -27.51
C GLN A 77 33.66 8.81 -26.96
N ALA A 78 34.36 9.20 -25.89
CA ALA A 78 35.33 8.34 -25.22
C ALA A 78 34.67 7.08 -24.61
N ASN A 79 33.52 7.24 -23.95
CA ASN A 79 32.75 6.11 -23.40
C ASN A 79 32.20 5.20 -24.50
N GLN A 80 31.76 5.76 -25.64
CA GLN A 80 31.34 4.97 -26.80
C GLN A 80 32.52 4.19 -27.41
N GLY A 81 33.72 4.77 -27.47
CA GLY A 81 34.94 4.10 -27.91
C GLY A 81 35.34 2.94 -27.00
N GLN A 82 35.30 3.15 -25.67
CA GLN A 82 35.58 2.10 -24.68
C GLN A 82 34.55 0.96 -24.74
N MET A 83 33.26 1.28 -24.94
CA MET A 83 32.22 0.27 -25.16
C MET A 83 32.44 -0.52 -26.47
N LEU A 84 32.92 0.13 -27.52
CA LEU A 84 33.25 -0.53 -28.79
C LEU A 84 34.46 -1.46 -28.65
N GLU A 85 35.44 -1.08 -27.85
CA GLU A 85 36.63 -1.90 -27.59
C GLU A 85 36.31 -3.11 -26.71
N LEU A 86 35.53 -2.90 -25.64
CA LEU A 86 35.03 -3.99 -24.79
C LEU A 86 34.16 -4.98 -25.57
N THR A 87 33.32 -4.51 -26.50
CA THR A 87 32.51 -5.39 -27.36
C THR A 87 33.34 -6.16 -28.38
N LYS A 88 34.42 -5.58 -28.90
CA LYS A 88 35.41 -6.30 -29.73
C LYS A 88 36.15 -7.38 -28.93
N GLU A 89 36.51 -7.11 -27.68
CA GLU A 89 37.15 -8.13 -26.83
C GLU A 89 36.19 -9.26 -26.44
N LEU A 90 34.94 -8.93 -26.10
CA LEU A 90 33.91 -9.93 -25.81
C LEU A 90 33.61 -10.82 -27.02
N THR A 91 33.53 -10.24 -28.22
CA THR A 91 33.31 -11.01 -29.45
C THR A 91 34.51 -11.89 -29.79
N LYS A 92 35.74 -11.40 -29.58
CA LYS A 92 36.95 -12.21 -29.72
C LYS A 92 36.96 -13.40 -28.75
N ALA A 93 36.69 -13.16 -27.47
CA ALA A 93 36.63 -14.20 -26.44
C ALA A 93 35.52 -15.24 -26.73
N GLN A 94 34.36 -14.79 -27.24
CA GLN A 94 33.26 -15.67 -27.62
C GLN A 94 33.62 -16.56 -28.82
N ASN A 95 34.34 -16.01 -29.81
CA ASN A 95 34.81 -16.77 -30.98
C ASN A 95 35.89 -17.78 -30.61
N GLU A 96 36.81 -17.43 -29.71
CA GLU A 96 37.83 -18.33 -29.18
C GLU A 96 37.19 -19.50 -28.40
N ALA A 97 36.20 -19.21 -27.55
CA ALA A 97 35.44 -20.23 -26.82
C ALA A 97 34.64 -21.17 -27.76
N GLN A 98 34.09 -20.65 -28.86
CA GLN A 98 33.41 -21.46 -29.87
C GLN A 98 34.39 -22.39 -30.60
N LEU A 99 35.58 -21.90 -30.94
CA LEU A 99 36.63 -22.69 -31.57
C LEU A 99 37.12 -23.82 -30.66
N GLU A 100 37.27 -23.56 -29.35
CA GLU A 100 37.61 -24.59 -28.37
C GLU A 100 36.52 -25.66 -28.24
N LEU A 101 35.25 -25.24 -28.25
CA LEU A 101 34.11 -26.17 -28.22
C LEU A 101 34.05 -27.04 -29.48
N GLU A 102 34.32 -26.48 -30.66
CA GLU A 102 34.39 -27.26 -31.90
C GLU A 102 35.56 -28.23 -31.92
N LYS A 103 36.74 -27.82 -31.43
CA LYS A 103 37.89 -28.72 -31.26
C LYS A 103 37.57 -29.86 -30.29
N ALA A 104 36.89 -29.57 -29.18
CA ALA A 104 36.45 -30.59 -28.23
C ALA A 104 35.44 -31.57 -28.85
N LYS A 105 34.46 -31.06 -29.61
CA LYS A 105 33.49 -31.90 -30.35
C LYS A 105 34.15 -32.75 -31.42
N ALA A 106 35.12 -32.20 -32.16
CA ALA A 106 35.88 -32.94 -33.15
C ALA A 106 36.73 -34.05 -32.51
N LYS A 107 37.26 -33.82 -31.31
CA LYS A 107 37.99 -34.82 -30.53
C LYS A 107 37.08 -35.97 -30.08
N ILE A 108 35.89 -35.66 -29.54
CA ILE A 108 34.87 -36.65 -29.16
C ILE A 108 34.40 -37.46 -30.39
N LYS A 109 34.23 -36.82 -31.54
CA LYS A 109 33.86 -37.50 -32.79
C LYS A 109 34.96 -38.46 -33.27
N ARG A 110 36.24 -38.07 -33.18
CA ARG A 110 37.37 -38.96 -33.50
C ARG A 110 37.49 -40.13 -32.53
N GLU A 111 37.18 -39.93 -31.24
CA GLU A 111 37.13 -40.99 -30.23
C GLU A 111 35.93 -41.95 -30.45
N ALA A 112 34.84 -41.49 -31.06
CA ALA A 112 33.68 -42.32 -31.41
C ALA A 112 33.85 -43.14 -32.71
N GLU A 113 34.81 -42.77 -33.57
CA GLU A 113 35.07 -43.43 -34.86
C GLU A 113 36.17 -44.51 -34.80
N SER A 114 36.79 -44.76 -33.63
CA SER A 114 37.71 -45.90 -33.47
C SER A 114 36.95 -47.24 -33.41
N PRO A 115 37.29 -48.23 -34.25
CA PRO A 115 36.56 -49.49 -34.32
C PRO A 115 37.09 -50.48 -33.28
N LEU A 116 36.23 -51.01 -32.40
CA LEU A 116 36.36 -52.35 -31.78
C LEU A 116 35.06 -52.77 -31.04
N MET A 117 34.46 -53.85 -31.57
CA MET A 117 33.70 -54.96 -30.94
C MET A 117 32.26 -54.82 -30.41
N ASN A 118 31.37 -55.31 -31.30
CA ASN A 118 30.16 -56.14 -31.22
C ASN A 118 29.77 -56.94 -29.93
N SER A 119 28.44 -57.04 -29.71
CA SER A 119 27.61 -58.22 -29.31
C SER A 119 26.58 -57.81 -28.21
N THR A 120 25.26 -58.03 -28.27
CA THR A 120 24.51 -59.23 -28.71
C THR A 120 22.99 -58.90 -28.89
N GLN A 121 22.36 -59.54 -29.89
CA GLN A 121 20.91 -59.91 -30.08
C GLN A 121 19.83 -58.80 -30.20
N LYS A 122 19.10 -58.57 -31.32
CA LYS A 122 18.25 -59.37 -32.27
C LYS A 122 16.95 -59.95 -31.67
N ASP A 123 15.79 -59.39 -32.07
CA ASP A 123 14.70 -60.03 -32.89
C ASP A 123 13.41 -59.17 -32.85
N PHE A 124 12.99 -58.53 -33.96
CA PHE A 124 11.95 -58.90 -34.95
C PHE A 124 10.49 -58.98 -34.44
N THR A 125 9.59 -58.10 -34.93
CA THR A 125 8.58 -58.37 -35.99
C THR A 125 7.61 -57.18 -36.22
N SER A 126 7.35 -56.91 -37.51
CA SER A 126 6.14 -56.42 -38.24
C SER A 126 4.82 -56.18 -37.47
N SER A 127 3.82 -55.37 -37.86
CA SER A 127 3.37 -54.82 -39.16
C SER A 127 2.18 -53.84 -38.95
N LEU A 128 2.10 -52.82 -39.80
CA LEU A 128 0.95 -52.17 -40.47
C LEU A 128 -0.53 -52.44 -40.04
N VAL A 129 -1.29 -51.33 -39.96
CA VAL A 129 -2.63 -51.04 -40.57
C VAL A 129 -3.94 -51.12 -39.73
N VAL A 130 -4.49 -49.91 -39.51
CA VAL A 130 -5.88 -49.41 -39.72
C VAL A 130 -7.05 -49.78 -38.77
N SER A 131 -7.55 -48.69 -38.14
CA SER A 131 -8.90 -48.28 -37.71
C SER A 131 -10.02 -49.29 -37.34
N LYS A 132 -10.62 -49.09 -36.16
CA LYS A 132 -11.99 -48.57 -35.95
C LYS A 132 -12.28 -48.36 -34.45
N LYS A 133 -12.90 -47.24 -34.09
CA LYS A 133 -13.66 -47.03 -32.83
C LYS A 133 -15.08 -47.66 -32.99
N PRO A 134 -15.97 -47.78 -31.97
CA PRO A 134 -15.95 -47.19 -30.61
C PRO A 134 -16.45 -48.09 -29.44
N HIS A 135 -16.30 -47.53 -28.22
CA HIS A 135 -17.15 -47.67 -27.02
C HIS A 135 -17.33 -49.02 -26.33
N ALA A 136 -16.91 -49.08 -25.05
CA ALA A 136 -17.82 -49.09 -23.90
C ALA A 136 -16.99 -49.04 -22.61
N GLY A 137 -17.42 -48.23 -21.65
CA GLY A 137 -16.79 -48.12 -20.35
C GLY A 137 -17.08 -49.34 -19.48
N SER A 138 -16.15 -49.65 -18.58
CA SER A 138 -16.46 -49.84 -17.17
C SER A 138 -15.15 -49.97 -16.38
N THR A 139 -15.13 -49.24 -15.27
CA THR A 139 -14.49 -49.48 -13.97
C THR A 139 -13.91 -50.89 -13.74
N ASN A 140 -12.85 -51.16 -12.97
CA ASN A 140 -12.43 -50.55 -11.71
C ASN A 140 -11.06 -51.14 -11.28
N LYS A 141 -10.31 -50.36 -10.49
CA LYS A 141 -9.37 -50.74 -9.41
C LYS A 141 -8.26 -51.77 -9.64
N GLY A 142 -7.02 -51.32 -9.37
CA GLY A 142 -5.94 -52.18 -8.88
C GLY A 142 -4.59 -51.48 -8.84
N LYS A 143 -4.16 -51.02 -7.65
CA LYS A 143 -2.85 -50.41 -7.39
C LYS A 143 -1.71 -51.38 -7.68
N GLY A 144 -0.62 -50.86 -8.27
CA GLY A 144 0.66 -51.57 -8.33
C GLY A 144 1.76 -50.73 -8.99
N ASN A 145 2.59 -50.11 -8.14
CA ASN A 145 3.94 -49.57 -8.39
C ASN A 145 4.37 -49.29 -9.85
N ALA A 146 4.27 -48.03 -10.26
CA ALA A 146 4.99 -47.54 -11.43
C ALA A 146 6.31 -46.90 -10.98
N THR A 147 7.39 -47.65 -11.19
CA THR A 147 8.77 -47.15 -11.32
C THR A 147 8.76 -45.92 -12.22
N ILE A 148 9.13 -44.76 -11.66
CA ILE A 148 9.30 -43.53 -12.43
C ILE A 148 10.45 -43.76 -13.39
N LYS A 149 10.13 -44.02 -14.66
CA LYS A 149 11.09 -43.99 -15.75
C LYS A 149 11.69 -42.58 -15.80
N ARG A 150 12.98 -42.46 -15.46
CA ARG A 150 13.80 -41.30 -15.81
C ARG A 150 13.77 -41.17 -17.33
N THR A 151 12.96 -40.25 -17.84
CA THR A 151 13.12 -39.70 -19.18
C THR A 151 14.45 -38.94 -19.18
N THR A 152 15.49 -39.57 -19.72
CA THR A 152 16.64 -38.85 -20.24
C THR A 152 16.13 -37.97 -21.37
N ASN A 153 15.72 -36.75 -21.02
CA ASN A 153 15.44 -35.69 -21.97
C ASN A 153 16.79 -35.25 -22.54
N THR A 154 17.32 -36.03 -23.47
CA THR A 154 18.34 -35.55 -24.40
C THR A 154 17.64 -34.48 -25.22
N GLN A 155 17.75 -33.23 -24.78
CA GLN A 155 17.24 -32.09 -25.53
C GLN A 155 18.00 -32.05 -26.86
N VAL A 156 17.34 -32.56 -27.90
CA VAL A 156 17.77 -32.31 -29.28
C VAL A 156 17.61 -30.81 -29.49
N MET A 157 18.73 -30.12 -29.71
CA MET A 157 18.70 -28.73 -30.15
C MET A 157 17.83 -28.66 -31.41
N PRO A 158 16.78 -27.83 -31.44
CA PRO A 158 16.04 -27.62 -32.68
C PRO A 158 16.99 -27.10 -33.75
N SER A 159 17.04 -27.78 -34.90
CA SER A 159 17.79 -27.31 -36.06
C SER A 159 17.05 -26.13 -36.67
N TYR A 160 17.65 -24.95 -36.68
CA TYR A 160 17.07 -23.76 -37.29
C TYR A 160 17.66 -23.53 -38.67
N THR A 161 16.78 -23.24 -39.62
CA THR A 161 17.17 -22.74 -40.93
C THR A 161 17.65 -21.29 -40.77
N LEU A 162 18.93 -21.02 -41.03
CA LEU A 162 19.54 -19.66 -40.97
C LEU A 162 19.09 -18.77 -42.14
N LYS A 163 17.87 -19.00 -42.67
CA LYS A 163 17.37 -18.36 -43.87
C LYS A 163 16.06 -17.65 -43.61
N ASN A 164 15.93 -16.44 -44.12
CA ASN A 164 14.70 -15.65 -44.10
C ASN A 164 13.60 -16.38 -44.91
N GLU A 165 12.34 -15.92 -44.84
CA GLU A 165 11.20 -16.53 -45.57
C GLU A 165 11.43 -16.67 -47.09
N LYS A 166 12.42 -15.96 -47.64
CA LYS A 166 12.88 -15.98 -49.04
C LYS A 166 14.11 -16.87 -49.32
N GLY A 167 14.66 -17.55 -48.31
CA GLY A 167 15.80 -18.48 -48.49
C GLY A 167 17.20 -17.84 -48.41
N GLU A 168 17.30 -16.56 -48.02
CA GLU A 168 18.54 -15.79 -47.91
C GLU A 168 19.12 -15.85 -46.50
N ASN A 169 20.45 -15.85 -46.36
CA ASN A 169 21.12 -15.90 -45.05
C ASN A 169 20.84 -14.64 -44.23
N LEU A 170 20.50 -14.81 -42.95
CA LEU A 170 20.24 -13.70 -42.01
C LEU A 170 21.44 -12.73 -41.92
N THR A 171 21.15 -11.43 -41.87
CA THR A 171 22.17 -10.41 -41.66
C THR A 171 22.73 -10.48 -40.23
N PRO A 172 23.95 -9.97 -39.96
CA PRO A 172 24.56 -10.00 -38.63
C PRO A 172 23.68 -9.38 -37.53
N ASP A 173 22.98 -8.29 -37.85
CA ASP A 173 22.08 -7.60 -36.93
C ASP A 173 20.81 -8.42 -36.66
N GLU A 174 20.25 -9.09 -37.67
CA GLU A 174 19.11 -10.01 -37.52
C GLU A 174 19.50 -11.25 -36.71
N ILE A 175 20.71 -11.78 -36.90
CA ILE A 175 21.26 -12.87 -36.08
C ILE A 175 21.40 -12.40 -34.63
N GLN A 176 21.89 -11.18 -34.39
CA GLN A 176 22.01 -10.62 -33.05
C GLN A 176 20.65 -10.39 -32.39
N LEU A 177 19.67 -9.93 -33.15
CA LEU A 177 18.29 -9.73 -32.69
C LEU A 177 17.60 -11.07 -32.41
N LEU A 178 17.85 -12.10 -33.23
CA LEU A 178 17.40 -13.47 -33.01
C LEU A 178 18.06 -14.11 -31.78
N MET A 179 19.35 -13.86 -31.57
CA MET A 179 20.08 -14.30 -30.37
C MET A 179 19.57 -13.60 -29.10
N ASN A 180 19.26 -12.31 -29.19
CA ASN A 180 18.63 -11.56 -28.09
C ASN A 180 17.21 -12.06 -27.84
N ALA A 181 16.43 -12.30 -28.89
CA ALA A 181 15.09 -12.89 -28.80
C ALA A 181 15.14 -14.28 -28.14
N TYR A 182 16.14 -15.11 -28.50
CA TYR A 182 16.37 -16.42 -27.88
C TYR A 182 16.74 -16.31 -26.40
N LYS A 183 17.59 -15.34 -26.02
CA LYS A 183 17.86 -15.02 -24.60
C LYS A 183 16.58 -14.61 -23.86
N THR A 184 15.63 -13.95 -24.53
CA THR A 184 14.37 -13.51 -23.93
C THR A 184 13.23 -14.54 -23.95
N GLN A 185 13.28 -15.58 -24.80
CA GLN A 185 12.08 -16.34 -25.13
C GLN A 185 11.65 -17.43 -24.16
N ASN A 186 12.46 -17.85 -23.18
CA ASN A 186 11.93 -18.73 -22.13
C ASN A 186 12.85 -18.87 -20.92
N LEU A 187 12.64 -18.07 -19.88
CA LEU A 187 13.31 -18.23 -18.58
C LEU A 187 12.63 -19.35 -17.77
N LYS A 188 12.70 -20.60 -18.29
CA LYS A 188 12.05 -21.84 -17.81
C LYS A 188 12.48 -22.36 -16.42
N SER A 189 12.99 -21.51 -15.53
CA SER A 189 13.50 -22.00 -14.23
C SER A 189 13.09 -21.20 -13.01
N ILE A 190 12.75 -19.91 -13.15
CA ILE A 190 12.21 -19.10 -12.05
C ILE A 190 10.97 -18.32 -12.47
N GLN A 191 10.94 -17.78 -13.69
CA GLN A 191 9.77 -17.02 -14.14
C GLN A 191 8.53 -17.93 -14.20
N GLN A 192 8.70 -19.18 -14.64
CA GLN A 192 7.62 -20.16 -14.57
C GLN A 192 7.11 -20.34 -13.14
N ASN A 193 7.98 -20.37 -12.12
CA ASN A 193 7.55 -20.47 -10.73
C ASN A 193 6.66 -19.30 -10.29
N PHE A 194 6.83 -18.09 -10.84
CA PHE A 194 5.92 -16.97 -10.56
C PHE A 194 4.56 -17.10 -11.28
N PHE A 195 4.51 -17.88 -12.36
CA PHE A 195 3.31 -18.14 -13.17
C PHE A 195 2.70 -19.54 -12.92
N GLU A 196 3.30 -20.33 -12.03
CA GLU A 196 2.77 -21.62 -11.61
C GLU A 196 1.53 -21.42 -10.76
N TYR A 197 0.55 -22.30 -10.93
CA TYR A 197 -0.73 -22.22 -10.23
C TYR A 197 -0.60 -22.30 -8.70
N ASP A 198 0.44 -22.99 -8.20
CA ASP A 198 0.71 -23.19 -6.77
C ASP A 198 1.66 -22.12 -6.17
N TYR A 199 1.96 -21.05 -6.91
CA TYR A 199 2.74 -19.93 -6.40
C TYR A 199 1.95 -19.16 -5.35
N GLU A 200 2.40 -19.19 -4.09
CA GLU A 200 1.84 -18.33 -3.06
C GLU A 200 2.38 -16.90 -3.23
N PRO A 201 1.52 -15.87 -3.31
CA PRO A 201 1.95 -14.48 -3.45
C PRO A 201 2.91 -13.98 -2.36
N THR A 202 2.94 -14.66 -1.21
CA THR A 202 3.80 -14.34 -0.06
C THR A 202 5.19 -14.96 -0.11
N GLN A 203 5.49 -15.87 -1.05
CA GLN A 203 6.78 -16.61 -1.09
C GLN A 203 8.00 -15.70 -1.24
N ASN A 204 7.83 -14.54 -1.87
CA ASN A 204 8.90 -13.57 -2.08
C ASN A 204 9.01 -12.53 -0.95
N THR A 205 8.18 -12.67 0.08
CA THR A 205 8.22 -11.84 1.29
C THR A 205 8.92 -12.60 2.41
N MET A 206 10.06 -12.08 2.88
CA MET A 206 10.75 -12.59 4.05
C MET A 206 10.34 -11.76 5.27
N ASN A 207 9.76 -12.42 6.27
CA ASN A 207 9.53 -11.80 7.57
C ASN A 207 10.64 -12.27 8.51
N VAL A 208 11.52 -11.34 8.87
CA VAL A 208 12.60 -11.59 9.82
C VAL A 208 12.05 -11.30 11.21
N LEU A 209 12.07 -12.29 12.09
CA LEU A 209 11.75 -12.20 13.52
C LEU A 209 12.98 -12.60 14.33
N GLU A 210 14.12 -12.00 14.00
CA GLU A 210 15.42 -12.43 14.52
C GLU A 210 15.85 -11.63 15.75
N LYS A 211 16.73 -12.25 16.54
CA LYS A 211 17.38 -11.61 17.69
C LYS A 211 18.28 -10.48 17.21
N LYS A 212 18.51 -9.53 18.10
CA LYS A 212 19.25 -8.27 17.87
C LYS A 212 20.63 -8.43 17.20
N ASP A 213 21.27 -9.59 17.29
CA ASP A 213 22.69 -9.77 16.93
C ASP A 213 22.95 -10.80 15.81
N SER A 214 21.93 -11.30 15.10
CA SER A 214 22.14 -12.24 13.99
C SER A 214 22.31 -11.56 12.63
N THR A 215 23.12 -12.19 11.76
CA THR A 215 23.29 -11.76 10.38
C THR A 215 22.14 -12.29 9.52
N ILE A 216 21.36 -11.37 8.96
CA ILE A 216 20.19 -11.68 8.14
C ILE A 216 20.65 -11.94 6.70
N ARG A 217 20.29 -13.11 6.14
CA ARG A 217 20.69 -13.48 4.77
C ARG A 217 19.59 -13.11 3.78
N ILE A 218 19.92 -12.27 2.80
CA ILE A 218 19.01 -11.83 1.74
C ILE A 218 19.52 -12.32 0.38
N ARG A 219 18.69 -13.10 -0.29
CA ARG A 219 18.85 -13.53 -1.67
C ARG A 219 18.21 -12.50 -2.59
N THR A 220 19.03 -11.85 -3.39
CA THR A 220 18.58 -10.96 -4.45
C THR A 220 18.74 -11.65 -5.81
N ARG A 221 18.21 -11.02 -6.86
CA ARG A 221 18.38 -11.48 -8.24
C ARG A 221 18.84 -10.33 -9.09
N TYR A 222 19.76 -10.62 -10.01
CA TYR A 222 20.29 -9.66 -10.97
C TYR A 222 19.19 -8.84 -11.63
N ALA A 223 19.40 -7.51 -11.66
CA ALA A 223 18.48 -6.52 -12.20
C ALA A 223 17.07 -6.48 -11.56
N MET A 224 16.86 -7.13 -10.41
CA MET A 224 15.62 -7.03 -9.64
C MET A 224 15.86 -6.26 -8.34
N THR A 225 14.89 -5.43 -7.96
CA THR A 225 14.99 -4.66 -6.72
C THR A 225 14.37 -5.42 -5.56
N THR A 226 15.08 -5.47 -4.44
CA THR A 226 14.60 -5.96 -3.15
C THR A 226 14.38 -4.76 -2.24
N THR A 227 13.21 -4.67 -1.61
CA THR A 227 12.89 -3.63 -0.63
C THR A 227 13.01 -4.18 0.78
N ILE A 228 13.87 -3.58 1.59
CA ILE A 228 13.95 -3.82 3.03
C ILE A 228 13.04 -2.81 3.73
N LEU A 229 12.12 -3.30 4.56
CA LEU A 229 11.26 -2.50 5.41
C LEU A 229 11.64 -2.71 6.87
N MET A 230 12.02 -1.62 7.54
CA MET A 230 12.40 -1.60 8.94
C MET A 230 11.22 -1.17 9.83
N GLU A 231 11.25 -1.52 11.12
CA GLU A 231 10.27 -1.08 12.12
C GLU A 231 10.52 0.36 12.61
N SER A 232 11.77 0.82 12.55
CA SER A 232 12.18 2.19 12.90
C SER A 232 12.77 2.90 11.66
N PRO A 233 12.65 4.23 11.54
CA PRO A 233 13.32 4.99 10.49
C PRO A 233 14.83 4.73 10.45
N ILE A 234 15.37 4.64 9.25
CA ILE A 234 16.79 4.49 8.95
C ILE A 234 17.45 5.86 9.17
N GLU A 235 18.60 5.84 9.85
CA GLU A 235 19.43 7.02 10.09
C GLU A 235 20.58 7.07 9.09
N TYR A 236 21.28 5.94 8.91
CA TYR A 236 22.29 5.77 7.87
C TYR A 236 22.55 4.29 7.59
N TYR A 237 23.23 4.00 6.49
CA TYR A 237 23.63 2.65 6.10
C TYR A 237 25.06 2.60 5.59
N VAL A 238 25.68 1.42 5.65
CA VAL A 238 27.03 1.15 5.15
C VAL A 238 26.96 -0.07 4.25
N LEU A 239 27.25 0.13 2.96
CA LEU A 239 27.33 -0.92 1.95
C LEU A 239 28.80 -1.29 1.70
N GLY A 240 29.09 -2.59 1.60
CA GLY A 240 30.43 -3.09 1.27
C GLY A 240 30.82 -2.84 -0.18
N ASP A 241 30.11 -3.47 -1.13
CA ASP A 241 30.37 -3.35 -2.57
C ASP A 241 29.33 -2.44 -3.25
N SER A 242 29.71 -1.20 -3.52
CA SER A 242 28.88 -0.21 -4.23
C SER A 242 28.91 -0.33 -5.75
N VAL A 243 29.76 -1.18 -6.32
CA VAL A 243 29.84 -1.40 -7.78
C VAL A 243 28.86 -2.51 -8.16
N GLY A 244 28.93 -3.61 -7.42
CA GLY A 244 28.07 -4.77 -7.61
C GLY A 244 26.64 -4.56 -7.10
N PHE A 245 26.44 -3.70 -6.10
CA PHE A 245 25.13 -3.41 -5.53
C PHE A 245 24.87 -1.91 -5.48
N GLU A 246 23.63 -1.55 -5.79
CA GLU A 246 23.11 -0.20 -5.67
C GLU A 246 22.07 -0.17 -4.55
N VAL A 247 22.18 0.83 -3.70
CA VAL A 247 21.25 1.06 -2.58
C VAL A 247 20.60 2.42 -2.78
N THR A 248 19.29 2.49 -2.60
CA THR A 248 18.52 3.72 -2.76
C THR A 248 17.53 3.89 -1.62
N GLU A 249 17.49 5.08 -1.04
CA GLU A 249 16.48 5.43 -0.03
C GLU A 249 15.17 5.85 -0.71
N LEU A 250 14.04 5.53 -0.09
CA LEU A 250 12.75 5.94 -0.62
C LEU A 250 12.41 7.36 -0.15
N PRO A 251 12.17 8.33 -1.07
CA PRO A 251 11.94 9.73 -0.72
C PRO A 251 10.81 9.98 0.29
N ASN A 252 9.76 9.15 0.22
CA ASN A 252 8.54 9.29 1.05
C ASN A 252 8.45 8.26 2.18
N ASN A 253 9.47 7.41 2.36
CA ASN A 253 9.44 6.38 3.39
C ASN A 253 10.84 6.20 4.02
N PRO A 254 11.12 6.86 5.15
CA PRO A 254 12.42 6.77 5.81
C PRO A 254 12.66 5.41 6.47
N MET A 255 11.68 4.51 6.47
CA MET A 255 11.79 3.16 7.04
C MET A 255 12.15 2.12 5.97
N ALA A 256 12.19 2.51 4.69
CA ALA A 256 12.39 1.61 3.58
C ALA A 256 13.69 1.91 2.82
N LEU A 257 14.38 0.84 2.45
CA LEU A 257 15.61 0.88 1.67
C LEU A 257 15.50 -0.10 0.51
N THR A 258 15.81 0.32 -0.70
CA THR A 258 15.87 -0.57 -1.87
C THR A 258 17.30 -0.96 -2.19
N ILE A 259 17.45 -2.21 -2.61
CA ILE A 259 18.73 -2.79 -3.02
C ILE A 259 18.55 -3.42 -4.40
N ARG A 260 19.42 -3.06 -5.33
CA ARG A 260 19.46 -3.62 -6.69
C ARG A 260 20.86 -4.17 -6.99
N PRO A 261 21.01 -5.47 -7.28
CA PRO A 261 22.28 -6.02 -7.74
C PRO A 261 22.50 -5.75 -9.24
N ASN A 262 23.71 -5.29 -9.56
CA ASN A 262 24.18 -4.95 -10.90
C ASN A 262 25.00 -6.07 -11.55
N LEU A 263 25.42 -7.09 -10.80
CA LEU A 263 26.12 -8.27 -11.32
C LEU A 263 25.51 -9.56 -10.78
N VAL A 264 25.82 -10.67 -11.44
CA VAL A 264 25.36 -12.02 -11.08
C VAL A 264 26.45 -12.73 -10.27
N GLY A 265 26.09 -13.45 -9.21
CA GLY A 265 27.02 -14.32 -8.48
C GLY A 265 27.96 -13.60 -7.51
N ILE A 266 27.70 -12.32 -7.23
CA ILE A 266 28.41 -11.50 -6.27
C ILE A 266 27.69 -11.46 -4.92
N ASP A 267 28.44 -11.16 -3.87
CA ASP A 267 27.97 -11.00 -2.50
C ASP A 267 28.55 -9.74 -1.84
N THR A 268 27.81 -9.21 -0.86
CA THR A 268 28.22 -8.05 -0.07
C THR A 268 27.59 -8.11 1.32
N ASN A 269 28.17 -7.37 2.26
CA ASN A 269 27.52 -6.99 3.49
C ASN A 269 26.79 -5.64 3.33
N LEU A 270 25.72 -5.46 4.10
CA LEU A 270 25.05 -4.19 4.31
C LEU A 270 24.75 -4.05 5.80
N THR A 271 25.13 -2.92 6.37
CA THR A 271 24.79 -2.59 7.76
C THR A 271 23.85 -1.40 7.78
N ILE A 272 22.73 -1.51 8.49
CA ILE A 272 21.74 -0.44 8.63
C ILE A 272 21.69 0.00 10.08
N PHE A 273 21.72 1.31 10.28
CA PHE A 273 21.56 1.96 11.57
C PHE A 273 20.22 2.69 11.58
N THR A 274 19.41 2.39 12.58
CA THR A 274 18.08 2.98 12.75
C THR A 274 18.10 4.02 13.87
N ARG A 275 17.16 4.97 13.83
CA ARG A 275 17.07 6.09 14.82
C ARG A 275 16.89 5.63 16.27
N ASP A 276 16.38 4.42 16.48
CA ASP A 276 16.30 3.76 17.78
C ASP A 276 17.68 3.21 18.26
N LYS A 277 18.77 3.58 17.58
CA LYS A 277 20.16 3.19 17.86
C LYS A 277 20.40 1.69 17.77
N ARG A 278 19.64 1.00 16.94
CA ARG A 278 19.84 -0.42 16.65
C ARG A 278 20.69 -0.59 15.38
N LEU A 279 21.43 -1.69 15.35
CA LEU A 279 22.30 -2.09 14.26
C LEU A 279 21.78 -3.39 13.67
N TYR A 280 21.64 -3.43 12.35
CA TYR A 280 21.26 -4.62 11.60
C TYR A 280 22.35 -4.98 10.61
N SER A 281 22.79 -6.23 10.63
CA SER A 281 23.79 -6.75 9.70
C SER A 281 23.13 -7.69 8.70
N PHE A 282 23.27 -7.39 7.41
CA PHE A 282 22.73 -8.15 6.30
C PHE A 282 23.86 -8.74 5.46
N TYR A 283 23.73 -10.01 5.13
CA TYR A 283 24.51 -10.68 4.10
C TYR A 283 23.66 -10.80 2.84
N ILE A 284 24.06 -10.13 1.77
CA ILE A 284 23.31 -10.00 0.53
C ILE A 284 24.06 -10.69 -0.58
N PHE A 285 23.38 -11.49 -1.39
CA PHE A 285 23.99 -12.15 -2.54
C PHE A 285 23.05 -12.17 -3.74
N SER A 286 23.63 -11.94 -4.93
CA SER A 286 22.93 -11.86 -6.20
C SER A 286 22.92 -13.20 -6.91
N THR A 287 21.72 -13.65 -7.28
CA THR A 287 21.53 -14.89 -8.05
C THR A 287 21.09 -14.63 -9.49
N ASP A 288 21.36 -15.61 -10.34
CA ASP A 288 20.92 -15.63 -11.74
C ASP A 288 19.50 -16.20 -11.93
N TYR A 289 18.96 -16.09 -13.14
CA TYR A 289 17.74 -16.77 -13.56
C TYR A 289 17.81 -18.30 -13.45
N LYS A 290 19.02 -18.89 -13.39
CA LYS A 290 19.24 -20.33 -13.23
C LYS A 290 19.06 -20.84 -11.80
N SER A 291 18.89 -19.95 -10.82
CA SER A 291 18.70 -20.33 -9.42
C SER A 291 17.39 -21.12 -9.25
N LYS A 292 17.36 -22.14 -8.38
CA LYS A 292 16.11 -22.89 -8.12
C LYS A 292 15.18 -22.19 -7.12
N LYS A 293 15.68 -21.19 -6.39
CA LYS A 293 14.93 -20.50 -5.33
C LYS A 293 14.65 -19.07 -5.75
N ALA A 294 13.41 -18.65 -5.55
CA ALA A 294 12.97 -17.29 -5.84
C ALA A 294 13.73 -16.26 -4.98
N PRO A 295 14.04 -15.06 -5.51
CA PRO A 295 14.64 -13.98 -4.74
C PRO A 295 13.65 -13.40 -3.73
N GLN A 296 14.15 -12.83 -2.63
CA GLN A 296 13.31 -12.01 -1.77
C GLN A 296 13.07 -10.66 -2.45
N LEU A 297 11.81 -10.27 -2.65
CA LEU A 297 11.43 -8.97 -3.18
C LEU A 297 11.11 -7.98 -2.07
N VAL A 298 10.55 -8.48 -0.97
CA VAL A 298 10.24 -7.69 0.23
C VAL A 298 10.85 -8.39 1.43
N VAL A 299 11.60 -7.64 2.24
CA VAL A 299 12.18 -8.12 3.50
C VAL A 299 11.64 -7.24 4.62
N ASN A 300 10.69 -7.77 5.38
CA ASN A 300 10.15 -7.10 6.55
C ASN A 300 10.97 -7.49 7.77
N VAL A 301 11.70 -6.53 8.32
CA VAL A 301 12.48 -6.72 9.54
C VAL A 301 11.61 -6.29 10.71
N LYS A 302 11.07 -7.27 11.44
CA LYS A 302 10.28 -7.04 12.64
C LYS A 302 11.02 -7.58 13.85
N ILE A 303 10.97 -6.85 14.94
CA ILE A 303 11.60 -7.31 16.16
C ILE A 303 10.61 -8.21 16.89
N PRO A 304 11.00 -9.41 17.33
CA PRO A 304 10.16 -10.15 18.26
C PRO A 304 10.11 -9.37 19.58
N TYR A 305 8.94 -8.82 19.91
CA TYR A 305 8.70 -8.18 21.21
C TYR A 305 9.14 -9.12 22.33
N THR A 306 9.83 -8.58 23.34
CA THR A 306 10.12 -9.32 24.55
C THR A 306 8.81 -9.71 25.25
N LYS A 307 8.83 -10.79 26.04
CA LYS A 307 7.64 -11.23 26.79
C LYS A 307 7.06 -10.11 27.66
N GLU A 308 7.93 -9.28 28.23
CA GLU A 308 7.55 -8.12 29.05
C GLU A 308 6.87 -7.02 28.24
N GLU A 309 7.36 -6.72 27.04
CA GLU A 309 6.71 -5.75 26.14
C GLU A 309 5.35 -6.24 25.66
N ILE A 310 5.20 -7.54 25.39
CA ILE A 310 3.91 -8.15 25.04
C ILE A 310 2.92 -8.00 26.20
N GLN A 311 3.37 -8.27 27.44
CA GLN A 311 2.53 -8.11 28.63
C GLN A 311 2.11 -6.66 28.83
N LYS A 312 3.04 -5.71 28.76
CA LYS A 312 2.73 -4.27 28.87
C LYS A 312 1.75 -3.80 27.81
N MET A 313 1.93 -4.19 26.54
CA MET A 313 0.98 -3.86 25.48
C MET A 313 -0.39 -4.49 25.69
N ALA A 314 -0.45 -5.72 26.21
CA ALA A 314 -1.71 -6.38 26.55
C ALA A 314 -2.43 -5.66 27.70
N GLU A 315 -1.68 -5.22 28.72
CA GLU A 315 -2.19 -4.42 29.83
C GLU A 315 -2.69 -3.04 29.35
N GLU A 316 -1.92 -2.33 28.53
CA GLU A 316 -2.31 -1.05 27.94
C GLU A 316 -3.58 -1.18 27.08
N ARG A 317 -3.67 -2.22 26.25
CA ARG A 317 -4.89 -2.51 25.48
C ARG A 317 -6.06 -2.83 26.38
N ALA A 318 -5.85 -3.62 27.44
CA ALA A 318 -6.91 -3.94 28.40
C ALA A 318 -7.41 -2.69 29.15
N ILE A 319 -6.50 -1.77 29.49
CA ILE A 319 -6.84 -0.47 30.11
C ILE A 319 -7.62 0.40 29.11
N ALA A 320 -7.14 0.51 27.86
CA ALA A 320 -7.81 1.28 26.82
C ALA A 320 -9.22 0.72 26.53
N ASP A 321 -9.36 -0.60 26.44
CA ASP A 321 -10.64 -1.27 26.24
C ASP A 321 -11.57 -1.07 27.44
N LYS A 322 -11.02 -1.07 28.67
CA LYS A 322 -11.81 -0.78 29.87
C LYS A 322 -12.31 0.66 29.87
N LEU A 323 -11.45 1.63 29.56
CA LEU A 323 -11.80 3.04 29.47
C LEU A 323 -12.82 3.30 28.34
N ASP A 324 -12.65 2.67 27.18
CA ASP A 324 -13.61 2.72 26.07
C ASP A 324 -14.95 2.13 26.47
N ARG A 325 -14.96 0.97 27.15
CA ARG A 325 -16.17 0.35 27.68
C ARG A 325 -16.83 1.11 28.80
N GLU A 326 -16.13 1.97 29.54
CA GLU A 326 -16.72 2.85 30.56
C GLU A 326 -17.31 4.11 29.92
N THR A 327 -16.62 4.68 28.94
CA THR A 327 -17.02 5.94 28.28
C THR A 327 -18.12 5.74 27.24
N TYR A 328 -18.04 4.66 26.46
CA TYR A 328 -18.90 4.44 25.30
C TYR A 328 -19.73 3.16 25.41
N LEU A 329 -21.01 3.27 25.04
CA LEU A 329 -21.87 2.15 24.69
C LEU A 329 -21.66 1.85 23.20
N THR A 330 -21.25 0.64 22.87
CA THR A 330 -21.07 0.24 21.47
C THR A 330 -22.24 -0.63 21.01
N LEU A 331 -22.92 -0.20 19.94
CA LEU A 331 -24.00 -0.94 19.29
C LEU A 331 -23.51 -1.54 17.97
N GLY A 332 -23.92 -2.76 17.66
CA GLY A 332 -23.57 -3.41 16.40
C GLY A 332 -22.21 -4.10 16.40
N SER A 333 -22.03 -4.94 15.38
CA SER A 333 -20.80 -5.65 15.08
C SER A 333 -20.26 -5.30 13.68
N GLY A 334 -18.95 -5.45 13.49
CA GLY A 334 -18.29 -5.20 12.20
C GLY A 334 -18.33 -3.74 11.75
N ILE A 335 -18.65 -3.54 10.47
CA ILE A 335 -18.60 -2.22 9.79
C ILE A 335 -19.70 -1.27 10.30
N ASN A 336 -20.81 -1.82 10.82
CA ASN A 336 -21.96 -1.04 11.29
C ASN A 336 -21.90 -0.71 12.80
N LYS A 337 -20.69 -0.71 13.39
CA LYS A 337 -20.48 -0.41 14.81
C LYS A 337 -20.67 1.08 15.08
N ILE A 338 -21.58 1.42 15.97
CA ILE A 338 -21.77 2.79 16.48
C ILE A 338 -21.26 2.87 17.91
N LYS A 339 -20.49 3.92 18.24
CA LYS A 339 -20.08 4.25 19.60
C LYS A 339 -20.89 5.44 20.10
N ILE A 340 -21.58 5.27 21.21
CA ILE A 340 -22.43 6.28 21.84
C ILE A 340 -21.82 6.64 23.18
N LYS A 341 -21.63 7.94 23.48
CA LYS A 341 -21.15 8.36 24.80
C LYS A 341 -22.22 8.12 25.85
N ARG A 342 -21.88 7.46 26.96
CA ARG A 342 -22.85 7.18 28.02
C ARG A 342 -23.46 8.44 28.63
N ASP A 343 -22.66 9.49 28.79
CA ASP A 343 -23.11 10.77 29.35
C ASP A 343 -24.15 11.49 28.47
N ASP A 344 -24.22 11.15 27.19
CA ASP A 344 -25.16 11.75 26.24
C ASP A 344 -26.49 10.97 26.18
N ILE A 345 -26.58 9.80 26.84
CA ILE A 345 -27.76 8.94 26.81
C ILE A 345 -28.90 9.54 27.65
N ASP A 346 -29.99 9.89 26.99
CA ASP A 346 -31.25 10.29 27.62
C ASP A 346 -32.29 9.15 27.51
N THR A 347 -32.64 8.54 28.63
CA THR A 347 -33.61 7.44 28.75
C THR A 347 -35.01 7.89 29.12
N ARG A 348 -35.29 9.21 29.14
CA ARG A 348 -36.57 9.77 29.62
C ARG A 348 -37.72 9.62 28.62
N TYR A 349 -37.82 8.50 27.93
CA TYR A 349 -38.90 8.21 26.99
C TYR A 349 -39.98 7.32 27.64
N ILE A 350 -41.23 7.72 27.50
CA ILE A 350 -42.39 6.99 28.01
C ILE A 350 -43.17 6.43 26.83
N GLN A 351 -43.48 5.14 26.87
CA GLN A 351 -44.28 4.46 25.85
C GLN A 351 -45.73 4.28 26.34
N LYS A 352 -46.69 4.54 25.45
CA LYS A 352 -48.13 4.33 25.68
C LYS A 352 -48.71 3.52 24.53
N ALA A 353 -49.37 2.40 24.86
CA ALA A 353 -50.03 1.55 23.88
C ALA A 353 -51.41 1.12 24.39
N LYS A 354 -52.31 0.81 23.45
CA LYS A 354 -53.55 0.09 23.76
C LYS A 354 -53.19 -1.35 24.16
N LYS A 355 -54.03 -2.01 24.97
CA LYS A 355 -53.79 -3.40 25.43
C LYS A 355 -53.42 -4.36 24.29
N LYS A 356 -54.12 -4.26 23.16
CA LYS A 356 -53.88 -5.06 21.95
C LYS A 356 -52.54 -4.77 21.23
N ASN A 357 -51.94 -3.61 21.44
CA ASN A 357 -50.70 -3.18 20.77
C ASN A 357 -49.47 -3.28 21.68
N LYS A 358 -49.59 -3.92 22.86
CA LYS A 358 -48.49 -3.99 23.83
C LYS A 358 -47.27 -4.75 23.29
N PHE A 359 -47.47 -5.68 22.35
CA PHE A 359 -46.41 -6.43 21.68
C PHE A 359 -45.45 -5.55 20.86
N LEU A 360 -45.85 -4.32 20.50
CA LEU A 360 -45.08 -3.38 19.70
C LEU A 360 -44.18 -2.45 20.53
N MET A 361 -44.28 -2.52 21.86
CA MET A 361 -43.43 -1.70 22.75
C MET A 361 -41.97 -2.12 22.63
N ALA A 362 -41.08 -1.13 22.49
CA ALA A 362 -39.64 -1.36 22.53
C ALA A 362 -39.22 -1.78 23.95
N GLU A 363 -38.19 -2.62 24.06
CA GLU A 363 -37.62 -3.01 25.35
C GLU A 363 -36.93 -1.82 26.03
N GLU A 364 -36.27 -0.99 25.23
CA GLU A 364 -35.53 0.18 25.68
C GLU A 364 -35.63 1.30 24.64
N VAL A 365 -35.76 2.54 25.12
CA VAL A 365 -35.77 3.73 24.27
C VAL A 365 -34.88 4.79 24.89
N PHE A 366 -33.89 5.24 24.13
CA PHE A 366 -32.98 6.30 24.54
C PHE A 366 -32.52 7.14 23.36
N SER A 367 -31.91 8.30 23.64
CA SER A 367 -31.31 9.14 22.60
C SER A 367 -29.92 9.62 22.99
N ASP A 368 -29.04 9.89 22.02
CA ASP A 368 -27.65 10.35 22.23
C ASP A 368 -27.43 11.81 21.78
N LYS A 369 -28.48 12.64 21.92
CA LYS A 369 -28.61 14.03 21.40
C LYS A 369 -28.71 14.13 19.87
N GLN A 370 -28.24 13.16 19.10
CA GLN A 370 -28.33 13.16 17.63
C GLN A 370 -29.40 12.20 17.10
N PHE A 371 -29.44 10.98 17.63
CA PHE A 371 -30.30 9.88 17.20
C PHE A 371 -31.17 9.39 18.36
N THR A 372 -32.29 8.75 18.03
CA THR A 372 -33.12 8.00 19.00
C THR A 372 -33.09 6.52 18.64
N TYR A 373 -32.83 5.70 19.65
CA TYR A 373 -32.65 4.26 19.55
C TYR A 373 -33.84 3.55 20.18
N PHE A 374 -34.43 2.62 19.43
CA PHE A 374 -35.51 1.76 19.90
C PHE A 374 -35.04 0.31 19.84
N LYS A 375 -34.93 -0.33 21.00
CA LYS A 375 -34.45 -1.71 21.12
C LYS A 375 -35.61 -2.69 20.96
N TYR A 376 -35.45 -3.62 20.03
CA TYR A 376 -36.39 -4.69 19.75
C TYR A 376 -35.69 -6.04 19.72
N ASP A 377 -36.30 -7.03 20.35
CA ASP A 377 -35.84 -8.41 20.26
C ASP A 377 -36.27 -9.00 18.92
N LYS A 378 -35.30 -9.30 18.05
CA LYS A 378 -35.53 -9.88 16.72
C LYS A 378 -36.16 -11.26 16.76
N GLU A 379 -35.95 -12.02 17.83
CA GLU A 379 -36.57 -13.35 17.96
C GLU A 379 -38.08 -13.23 18.19
N LYS A 380 -38.49 -12.25 18.98
CA LYS A 380 -39.91 -11.95 19.24
C LYS A 380 -40.56 -11.16 18.10
N MET A 381 -39.78 -10.33 17.41
CA MET A 381 -40.26 -9.43 16.37
C MET A 381 -39.36 -9.48 15.13
N PRO A 382 -39.60 -10.45 14.22
CA PRO A 382 -38.82 -10.58 12.99
C PRO A 382 -39.00 -9.39 12.03
N GLU A 383 -40.21 -8.83 11.99
CA GLU A 383 -40.54 -7.66 11.18
C GLU A 383 -40.37 -6.38 12.00
N MET A 384 -39.35 -5.58 11.69
CA MET A 384 -39.12 -4.32 12.39
C MET A 384 -40.20 -3.28 12.06
N PRO A 385 -40.74 -2.57 13.06
CA PRO A 385 -41.79 -1.59 12.81
C PRO A 385 -41.25 -0.30 12.21
N ALA A 386 -42.14 0.51 11.63
CA ALA A 386 -41.79 1.82 11.11
C ALA A 386 -41.90 2.89 12.20
N VAL A 387 -40.93 3.80 12.26
CA VAL A 387 -40.91 4.95 13.18
C VAL A 387 -41.28 6.24 12.45
N TRP A 388 -42.13 7.04 13.08
CA TRP A 388 -42.58 8.34 12.62
C TRP A 388 -42.39 9.38 13.72
N VAL A 389 -42.08 10.62 13.35
CA VAL A 389 -42.07 11.75 14.28
C VAL A 389 -43.45 12.39 14.31
N VAL A 390 -43.93 12.81 15.48
CA VAL A 390 -45.20 13.54 15.59
C VAL A 390 -44.93 15.04 15.63
N VAL A 391 -45.17 15.71 14.50
CA VAL A 391 -45.13 17.18 14.36
C VAL A 391 -46.56 17.67 14.17
N ASP A 392 -46.97 18.72 14.90
CA ASP A 392 -48.33 19.29 14.79
C ASP A 392 -49.48 18.27 14.92
N LYS A 393 -49.28 17.27 15.78
CA LYS A 393 -50.22 16.15 16.01
C LYS A 393 -50.42 15.24 14.78
N LYS A 394 -49.55 15.33 13.78
CA LYS A 394 -49.53 14.46 12.59
C LYS A 394 -48.22 13.68 12.51
N ASP A 395 -48.31 12.45 12.01
CA ASP A 395 -47.15 11.61 11.76
C ASP A 395 -46.39 12.15 10.52
N SER A 396 -45.09 12.38 10.68
CA SER A 396 -44.17 12.83 9.63
C SER A 396 -43.07 11.78 9.42
N PRO A 397 -42.71 11.48 8.16
CA PRO A 397 -41.68 10.48 7.86
C PRO A 397 -40.33 10.96 8.39
N ILE A 398 -39.52 10.02 8.84
CA ILE A 398 -38.14 10.28 9.28
C ILE A 398 -37.22 9.21 8.71
N THR A 399 -35.98 9.59 8.43
CA THR A 399 -34.95 8.62 8.07
C THR A 399 -34.68 7.71 9.26
N SER A 400 -34.71 6.40 9.01
CA SER A 400 -34.38 5.40 10.01
C SER A 400 -33.57 4.28 9.40
N ARG A 401 -32.77 3.62 10.25
CA ARG A 401 -31.93 2.49 9.89
C ARG A 401 -31.99 1.42 10.98
N ILE A 402 -31.68 0.18 10.61
CA ILE A 402 -31.67 -0.95 11.54
C ILE A 402 -30.23 -1.36 11.79
N ILE A 403 -29.84 -1.43 13.06
CA ILE A 403 -28.51 -1.87 13.50
C ILE A 403 -28.72 -2.97 14.52
N GLU A 404 -28.48 -4.21 14.08
CA GLU A 404 -28.82 -5.40 14.86
C GLU A 404 -30.24 -5.29 15.42
N ASN A 405 -30.38 -5.20 16.74
CA ASN A 405 -31.65 -5.17 17.47
C ASN A 405 -32.18 -3.75 17.71
N TYR A 406 -31.56 -2.74 17.10
CA TYR A 406 -31.94 -1.34 17.27
C TYR A 406 -32.53 -0.77 15.98
N LEU A 407 -33.74 -0.22 16.09
CA LEU A 407 -34.26 0.74 15.11
C LEU A 407 -33.77 2.13 15.51
N VAL A 408 -33.01 2.77 14.63
CA VAL A 408 -32.37 4.07 14.88
C VAL A 408 -33.05 5.14 14.04
N ALA A 409 -33.63 6.15 14.67
CA ALA A 409 -34.21 7.32 14.02
C ALA A 409 -33.21 8.48 14.00
N GLU A 410 -33.10 9.16 12.87
CA GLU A 410 -32.20 10.31 12.65
C GLU A 410 -32.73 11.63 13.23
N THR A 411 -33.17 11.58 14.50
CA THR A 411 -33.69 12.73 15.23
C THR A 411 -33.80 12.43 16.73
N THR A 412 -33.93 13.49 17.53
CA THR A 412 -34.18 13.45 18.98
C THR A 412 -35.47 14.16 19.37
N ALA A 413 -36.51 14.00 18.55
CA ALA A 413 -37.83 14.58 18.77
C ALA A 413 -38.47 14.14 20.11
N ASP A 414 -39.40 14.96 20.61
CA ASP A 414 -40.09 14.68 21.87
C ASP A 414 -41.22 13.65 21.72
N LYS A 415 -41.71 13.40 20.50
CA LYS A 415 -42.85 12.51 20.25
C LYS A 415 -42.63 11.66 19.01
N PHE A 416 -42.86 10.36 19.17
CA PHE A 416 -42.79 9.39 18.09
C PHE A 416 -44.05 8.51 18.05
N SER A 417 -44.36 8.03 16.85
CA SER A 417 -45.35 6.99 16.60
C SER A 417 -44.63 5.80 15.98
N ILE A 418 -44.65 4.65 16.65
CA ILE A 418 -44.16 3.38 16.08
C ILE A 418 -45.36 2.61 15.57
N ARG A 419 -45.29 2.10 14.33
CA ARG A 419 -46.44 1.49 13.65
C ARG A 419 -46.07 0.19 12.93
N ILE A 420 -46.99 -0.77 12.97
CA ILE A 420 -46.99 -1.97 12.14
C ILE A 420 -48.44 -2.30 11.77
N GLY A 421 -48.79 -2.19 10.49
CA GLY A 421 -50.19 -2.23 10.03
C GLY A 421 -51.08 -1.24 10.80
N ASP A 422 -52.19 -1.74 11.36
CA ASP A 422 -53.13 -0.95 12.18
C ASP A 422 -52.71 -0.77 13.64
N SER A 423 -51.63 -1.44 14.06
CA SER A 423 -51.11 -1.36 15.43
C SER A 423 -50.13 -0.20 15.55
N TYR A 424 -50.24 0.55 16.64
CA TYR A 424 -49.34 1.66 16.95
C TYR A 424 -49.04 1.80 18.44
N VAL A 425 -47.85 2.33 18.74
CA VAL A 425 -47.37 2.73 20.06
C VAL A 425 -46.94 4.19 19.99
N CYS A 426 -47.39 4.99 20.95
CA CYS A 426 -46.98 6.39 21.08
C CYS A 426 -45.83 6.48 22.08
N ILE A 427 -44.80 7.23 21.74
CA ILE A 427 -43.64 7.47 22.59
C ILE A 427 -43.53 8.97 22.82
N SER A 428 -43.35 9.37 24.07
CA SER A 428 -43.16 10.78 24.43
C SER A 428 -42.00 10.93 25.41
N ARG A 429 -41.11 11.88 25.15
CA ARG A 429 -40.08 12.29 26.09
C ARG A 429 -40.72 13.01 27.28
N LYS A 430 -40.37 12.60 28.49
CA LYS A 430 -40.74 13.25 29.74
C LYS A 430 -39.94 14.54 29.86
N LYS A 431 -40.65 15.66 30.05
CA LYS A 431 -40.02 16.96 30.31
C LYS A 431 -39.41 17.01 31.71
#